data_AF-A0A0F0GX64-F1
#
_entry.id   AF-A0A0F0GX64-F1
#
_cell.length_a   1.000
_cell.length_b   1.000
_cell.length_c   1.000
_cell.angle_alpha   90.00
_cell.angle_beta   90.00
_cell.angle_gamma   90.00
#
_symmetry.space_group_name_H-M   'P 1'
#
loop_
_entity.id
_entity.type
_entity.pdbx_description
1 polymer ?
#
loop_
_entity_poly.entity_id
_entity_poly.type
_entity_poly.pdbx_seq_one_letter_code
_entity_poly.pdbx_strand_id
1 'polypeptide(L)'
;MGIESDHLVYEYLSAVGDLAQRRHLSSGDRMRLVAGLRDEIDRRRAKYDPDTPAAVRRILERIGTPEEVLDTLGSRQGAAAAAPADPVPPVPAQRAPGRLRLPGVPTPRPAPERKPEPEPENVPPHLAGLDELGPSGGAEPDWWRTAPGAYGDGPQVDGFAGGIEIPDLFKERPQDDGEEEAEAPPGPPDPRAPTLVGFLRERRRAKVKAAETAGAQPEAAAAAPVRPRPNAFLLLAAAVLLVGVVSGHWLLLVIGWLLPYASRVLRPAERKWAVFGPPGVVLAGAAVWLWGRANGKWGEALADDQVGGAVQGMWPWLLRGAALASVLYLVWRARRR
;
A
#
# COMPACT_ATOMS: atom_id res chain seq x y z
N MET A 1 -13.30 11.84 4.97
CA MET A 1 -11.84 12.03 4.84
C MET A 1 -11.24 11.39 3.58
N GLY A 2 -11.94 10.47 2.88
CA GLY A 2 -11.42 9.89 1.63
C GLY A 2 -11.55 10.77 0.39
N ILE A 3 -12.44 11.77 0.41
CA ILE A 3 -12.77 12.60 -0.77
C ILE A 3 -11.57 13.49 -1.14
N GLU A 4 -10.89 14.08 -0.15
CA GLU A 4 -9.73 14.92 -0.37
C GLU A 4 -8.52 14.11 -0.87
N SER A 5 -8.36 12.87 -0.39
CA SER A 5 -7.31 11.98 -0.90
C SER A 5 -7.55 11.56 -2.35
N ASP A 6 -8.80 11.29 -2.73
CA ASP A 6 -9.14 10.88 -4.08
C ASP A 6 -9.00 12.04 -5.06
N HIS A 7 -9.29 13.28 -4.63
CA HIS A 7 -9.04 14.48 -5.43
C HIS A 7 -7.56 14.64 -5.78
N LEU A 8 -6.63 14.38 -4.85
CA LEU A 8 -5.19 14.47 -5.12
C LEU A 8 -4.72 13.44 -6.16
N VAL A 9 -5.30 12.24 -6.14
CA VAL A 9 -5.00 11.21 -7.14
C VAL A 9 -5.55 11.62 -8.50
N TYR A 10 -6.78 12.13 -8.55
CA TYR A 10 -7.40 12.58 -9.78
C TYR A 10 -6.62 13.72 -10.45
N GLU A 11 -6.23 14.75 -9.68
CA GLU A 11 -5.40 15.87 -10.14
C GLU A 11 -4.07 15.37 -10.73
N TYR A 12 -3.41 14.45 -10.04
CA TYR A 12 -2.15 13.87 -10.51
C TYR A 12 -2.32 13.07 -11.82
N LEU A 13 -3.35 12.23 -11.91
CA LEU A 13 -3.64 11.43 -13.11
C LEU A 13 -4.06 12.32 -14.29
N SER A 14 -4.81 13.39 -14.05
CA SER A 14 -5.17 14.39 -15.07
C SER A 14 -3.93 15.08 -15.61
N ALA A 15 -3.03 15.54 -14.73
CA ALA A 15 -1.77 16.17 -15.12
C ALA A 15 -0.88 15.23 -15.95
N VAL A 16 -0.80 13.94 -15.61
CA VAL A 16 -0.09 12.93 -16.42
C VAL A 16 -0.76 12.72 -17.77
N GLY A 17 -2.10 12.67 -17.80
CA GLY A 17 -2.89 12.54 -19.02
C GLY A 17 -2.69 13.70 -20.00
N ASP A 18 -2.74 14.93 -19.49
CA ASP A 18 -2.53 16.16 -20.26
C ASP A 18 -1.10 16.24 -20.80
N LEU A 19 -0.12 15.87 -19.98
CA LEU A 19 1.28 15.87 -20.39
C LEU A 19 1.55 14.80 -21.46
N ALA A 20 0.96 13.61 -21.31
CA ALA A 20 1.02 12.56 -22.32
C ALA A 20 0.39 12.99 -23.65
N GLN A 21 -0.70 13.77 -23.61
CA GLN A 21 -1.31 14.35 -24.80
C GLN A 21 -0.40 15.38 -25.47
N ARG A 22 0.26 16.26 -24.70
CA ARG A 22 1.25 17.22 -25.24
C ARG A 22 2.46 16.55 -25.88
N ARG A 23 2.84 15.35 -25.43
CA ARG A 23 3.91 14.52 -26.01
C ARG A 23 3.44 13.63 -27.18
N HIS A 24 2.22 13.84 -27.68
CA HIS A 24 1.62 13.12 -28.81
C HIS A 24 1.58 11.59 -28.64
N LEU A 25 1.43 11.08 -27.41
CA LEU A 25 1.22 9.65 -27.21
C LEU A 25 -0.13 9.20 -27.81
N SER A 26 -0.11 8.00 -28.39
CA SER A 26 -1.31 7.35 -28.89
C SER A 26 -2.35 7.24 -27.77
N SER A 27 -3.64 7.32 -28.10
CA SER A 27 -4.71 7.22 -27.11
C SER A 27 -4.65 5.90 -26.34
N GLY A 28 -4.30 4.80 -27.01
CA GLY A 28 -4.15 3.48 -26.39
C GLY A 28 -3.01 3.43 -25.37
N ASP A 29 -1.86 4.05 -25.67
CA ASP A 29 -0.73 4.07 -24.74
C ASP A 29 -0.98 5.01 -23.56
N ARG A 30 -1.69 6.12 -23.79
CA ARG A 30 -2.12 7.02 -22.71
C ARG A 30 -3.08 6.32 -21.75
N MET A 31 -4.04 5.57 -22.26
CA MET A 31 -4.96 4.80 -21.42
C MET A 31 -4.23 3.74 -20.60
N ARG A 32 -3.30 2.98 -21.22
CA ARG A 32 -2.50 1.97 -20.52
C ARG A 32 -1.62 2.60 -19.43
N LEU A 33 -1.03 3.75 -19.72
CA LEU A 33 -0.25 4.52 -18.77
C LEU A 33 -1.09 4.92 -17.55
N VAL A 34 -2.21 5.60 -17.78
CA VAL A 34 -3.07 6.09 -16.70
C VAL A 34 -3.66 4.93 -15.89
N ALA A 35 -4.11 3.84 -16.55
CA ALA A 35 -4.61 2.65 -15.86
C ALA A 35 -3.52 1.98 -15.00
N GLY A 36 -2.32 1.78 -15.56
CA GLY A 36 -1.22 1.18 -14.80
C GLY A 36 -0.76 2.03 -13.62
N LEU A 37 -0.80 3.36 -13.77
CA LEU A 37 -0.46 4.31 -12.72
C LEU A 37 -1.53 4.34 -11.61
N ARG A 38 -2.81 4.29 -11.98
CA ARG A 38 -3.92 4.16 -11.04
C ARG A 38 -3.79 2.89 -10.21
N ASP A 39 -3.57 1.74 -10.86
CA ASP A 39 -3.40 0.46 -10.18
C ASP A 39 -2.20 0.48 -9.22
N GLU A 40 -1.10 1.15 -9.59
CA GLU A 40 0.08 1.28 -8.74
C GLU A 40 -0.17 2.16 -7.51
N ILE A 41 -0.90 3.26 -7.68
CA ILE A 41 -1.31 4.13 -6.57
C ILE A 41 -2.23 3.34 -5.62
N ASP A 42 -3.23 2.64 -6.15
CA ASP A 42 -4.19 1.87 -5.37
C ASP A 42 -3.49 0.71 -4.62
N ARG A 43 -2.55 0.00 -5.27
CA ARG A 43 -1.70 -1.00 -4.60
C ARG A 43 -0.88 -0.41 -3.45
N ARG A 44 -0.36 0.82 -3.60
CA ARG A 44 0.41 1.50 -2.55
C ARG A 44 -0.49 1.99 -1.41
N ARG A 45 -1.71 2.47 -1.71
CA ARG A 45 -2.72 2.85 -0.71
C ARG A 45 -3.16 1.66 0.11
N ALA A 46 -3.42 0.52 -0.51
CA ALA A 46 -3.77 -0.72 0.18
C ALA A 46 -2.71 -1.18 1.20
N LYS A 47 -1.44 -0.81 0.98
CA LYS A 47 -0.32 -1.18 1.86
C LYS A 47 -0.04 -0.17 2.97
N TYR A 48 -0.42 1.10 2.78
CA TYR A 48 -0.05 2.20 3.67
C TYR A 48 -1.26 3.13 3.87
N ASP A 49 -2.15 2.75 4.78
CA ASP A 49 -3.25 3.56 5.35
C ASP A 49 -4.12 4.31 4.30
N PRO A 50 -5.24 3.72 3.86
CA PRO A 50 -5.88 4.05 2.57
C PRO A 50 -6.48 5.46 2.44
N ASP A 51 -6.72 6.18 3.54
CA ASP A 51 -7.69 7.30 3.57
C ASP A 51 -7.16 8.64 4.11
N THR A 52 -5.83 8.79 4.27
CA THR A 52 -5.27 10.08 4.72
C THR A 52 -4.60 10.85 3.57
N PRO A 53 -4.90 12.16 3.40
CA PRO A 53 -4.33 12.95 2.30
C PRO A 53 -2.80 13.10 2.43
N ALA A 54 -2.27 13.07 3.65
CA ALA A 54 -0.83 13.11 3.90
C ALA A 54 -0.11 11.81 3.47
N ALA A 55 -0.77 10.65 3.57
CA ALA A 55 -0.22 9.40 3.07
C ALA A 55 -0.20 9.38 1.53
N VAL A 56 -1.26 9.85 0.88
CA VAL A 56 -1.32 9.97 -0.58
C VAL A 56 -0.24 10.91 -1.11
N ARG A 57 -0.03 12.08 -0.50
CA ARG A 57 1.08 12.98 -0.89
C ARG A 57 2.44 12.29 -0.85
N ARG A 58 2.73 11.52 0.20
CA ARG A 58 3.98 10.72 0.28
C ARG A 58 4.06 9.60 -0.75
N ILE A 59 2.92 9.02 -1.13
CA ILE A 59 2.86 8.00 -2.18
C ILE A 59 3.21 8.65 -3.53
N LEU A 60 2.60 9.79 -3.84
CA LEU A 60 2.84 10.56 -5.07
C LEU A 60 4.29 11.07 -5.14
N GLU A 61 4.82 11.66 -4.07
CA GLU A 61 6.24 12.07 -3.97
C GLU A 61 7.22 10.92 -4.29
N ARG A 62 6.86 9.68 -3.94
CA ARG A 62 7.68 8.49 -4.21
C ARG A 62 7.46 7.90 -5.60
N ILE A 63 6.36 8.23 -6.26
CA ILE A 63 6.12 7.89 -7.66
C ILE A 63 6.92 8.84 -8.56
N GLY A 64 7.06 10.09 -8.14
CA GLY A 64 7.78 11.15 -8.85
C GLY A 64 6.83 12.22 -9.36
N THR A 65 7.39 13.18 -10.09
CA THR A 65 6.58 14.18 -10.80
C THR A 65 5.91 13.59 -12.05
N PRO A 66 4.80 14.17 -12.55
CA PRO A 66 4.15 13.71 -13.77
C PRO A 66 5.11 13.62 -14.98
N GLU A 67 6.07 14.53 -15.05
CA GLU A 67 7.11 14.60 -16.09
C GLU A 67 8.09 13.43 -15.99
N GLU A 68 8.62 13.14 -14.79
CA GLU A 68 9.52 12.01 -14.56
C GLU A 68 8.86 10.66 -14.87
N VAL A 69 7.57 10.50 -14.60
CA VAL A 69 6.82 9.27 -14.94
C VAL A 69 6.76 9.07 -16.46
N LEU A 70 6.58 10.15 -17.21
CA LEU A 70 6.59 10.10 -18.68
C LEU A 70 7.98 9.89 -19.26
N ASP A 71 9.01 10.55 -18.71
CA ASP A 71 10.39 10.39 -19.17
C ASP A 71 10.95 8.99 -18.87
N THR A 72 10.58 8.40 -17.73
CA THR A 72 10.94 7.00 -17.40
C THR A 72 10.26 5.99 -18.33
N LEU A 73 9.04 6.28 -18.82
CA LEU A 73 8.36 5.48 -19.83
C LEU A 73 8.95 5.67 -21.22
N GLY A 74 9.24 6.90 -21.62
CA GLY A 74 9.94 7.20 -22.88
C GLY A 74 11.31 6.52 -22.92
N SER A 75 12.02 6.50 -21.80
CA SER A 75 13.28 5.78 -21.63
C SER A 75 13.10 4.26 -21.70
N ARG A 76 12.01 3.73 -21.13
CA ARG A 76 11.69 2.29 -21.16
C ARG A 76 11.20 1.83 -22.54
N GLN A 77 10.49 2.68 -23.28
CA GLN A 77 10.04 2.44 -24.65
C GLN A 77 11.19 2.60 -25.65
N GLY A 78 12.07 3.58 -25.43
CA GLY A 78 13.33 3.72 -26.18
C GLY A 78 14.30 2.55 -25.94
N ALA A 79 14.39 2.05 -24.70
CA ALA A 79 15.14 0.84 -24.39
C ALA A 79 14.48 -0.43 -24.96
N ALA A 80 13.14 -0.50 -25.01
CA ALA A 80 12.42 -1.60 -25.65
C ALA A 80 12.52 -1.57 -27.20
N ALA A 81 12.72 -0.40 -27.80
CA ALA A 81 12.99 -0.25 -29.24
C ALA A 81 14.46 -0.53 -29.62
N ALA A 82 15.39 -0.47 -28.66
CA ALA A 82 16.82 -0.71 -28.86
C ALA A 82 17.30 -2.11 -28.43
N ALA A 83 16.43 -2.92 -27.82
CA ALA A 83 16.73 -4.32 -27.54
C ALA A 83 16.44 -5.19 -28.78
N PRO A 84 17.32 -6.14 -29.16
CA PRO A 84 16.94 -7.15 -30.14
C PRO A 84 15.75 -7.92 -29.59
N ALA A 85 14.69 -8.03 -30.39
CA ALA A 85 13.51 -8.81 -30.04
C ALA A 85 13.90 -10.28 -29.90
N ASP A 86 14.04 -10.75 -28.67
CA ASP A 86 14.11 -12.18 -28.39
C ASP A 86 12.81 -12.86 -28.87
N PRO A 87 12.89 -14.05 -29.47
CA PRO A 87 11.74 -14.72 -30.04
C PRO A 87 10.74 -15.10 -28.93
N VAL A 88 9.56 -14.49 -28.98
CA VAL A 88 8.42 -14.85 -28.15
C VAL A 88 8.05 -16.32 -28.46
N PRO A 89 7.94 -17.22 -27.47
CA PRO A 89 7.45 -18.58 -27.72
C PRO A 89 6.00 -18.50 -28.23
N PRO A 90 5.61 -19.28 -29.25
CA PRO A 90 4.28 -19.18 -29.81
C PRO A 90 3.23 -19.60 -28.77
N VAL A 91 2.44 -18.64 -28.33
CA VAL A 91 1.21 -18.89 -27.57
C VAL A 91 0.22 -19.56 -28.53
N PRO A 92 -0.45 -20.66 -28.16
CA PRO A 92 -1.39 -21.31 -29.05
C PRO A 92 -2.55 -20.37 -29.38
N ALA A 93 -2.71 -20.06 -30.68
CA ALA A 93 -3.85 -19.32 -31.19
C ALA A 93 -5.13 -20.12 -30.95
N GLN A 94 -6.10 -19.50 -30.26
CA GLN A 94 -7.42 -20.07 -30.05
C GLN A 94 -8.13 -20.15 -31.41
N ARG A 95 -8.31 -21.38 -31.90
CA ARG A 95 -8.96 -21.66 -33.19
C ARG A 95 -10.45 -21.39 -33.05
N ALA A 96 -10.98 -20.47 -33.88
CA ALA A 96 -12.41 -20.23 -34.05
C ALA A 96 -13.15 -21.55 -34.36
N PRO A 97 -14.44 -21.70 -33.99
CA PRO A 97 -15.16 -22.95 -34.14
C PRO A 97 -15.49 -23.22 -35.61
N GLY A 98 -14.53 -23.81 -36.32
CA GLY A 98 -14.73 -24.42 -37.62
C GLY A 98 -15.48 -25.74 -37.46
N ARG A 99 -16.70 -25.79 -38.00
CA ARG A 99 -17.54 -26.99 -38.06
C ARG A 99 -16.80 -28.15 -38.72
N LEU A 100 -16.34 -29.11 -37.92
CA LEU A 100 -15.88 -30.41 -38.40
C LEU A 100 -17.03 -31.41 -38.28
N ARG A 101 -17.64 -31.71 -39.42
CA ARG A 101 -18.57 -32.85 -39.58
C ARG A 101 -17.78 -34.14 -39.42
N LEU A 102 -18.00 -34.88 -38.33
CA LEU A 102 -17.63 -36.28 -38.25
C LEU A 102 -18.62 -37.13 -39.07
N PRO A 103 -18.16 -38.00 -39.99
CA PRO A 103 -19.02 -38.97 -40.64
C PRO A 103 -19.27 -40.16 -39.68
N GLY A 104 -20.54 -40.52 -39.45
CA GLY A 104 -20.88 -41.77 -38.76
C GLY A 104 -21.75 -41.68 -37.52
N VAL A 105 -22.56 -40.64 -37.34
CA VAL A 105 -23.62 -40.62 -36.31
C VAL A 105 -24.99 -40.73 -36.98
N PRO A 106 -25.82 -41.76 -36.67
CA PRO A 106 -27.15 -41.88 -37.22
C PRO A 106 -28.06 -40.76 -36.70
N THR A 107 -28.90 -40.23 -37.59
CA THR A 107 -29.87 -39.18 -37.33
C THR A 107 -30.86 -39.58 -36.22
N PRO A 108 -31.14 -38.70 -35.23
CA PRO A 108 -32.21 -38.96 -34.27
C PRO A 108 -33.58 -38.87 -34.97
N ARG A 109 -34.40 -39.89 -34.70
CA ARG A 109 -35.78 -40.03 -35.15
C ARG A 109 -36.66 -38.94 -34.50
N PRO A 110 -37.66 -38.37 -35.20
CA PRO A 110 -38.55 -37.38 -34.60
C PRO A 110 -39.35 -38.02 -33.46
N ALA A 111 -39.26 -37.43 -32.26
CA ALA A 111 -40.10 -37.77 -31.12
C ALA A 111 -41.43 -37.00 -31.22
N PRO A 112 -42.55 -37.60 -30.76
CA PRO A 112 -43.91 -37.13 -31.02
C PRO A 112 -44.27 -35.84 -30.26
N GLU A 113 -45.19 -35.09 -30.86
CA GLU A 113 -45.86 -33.89 -30.34
C GLU A 113 -46.34 -34.08 -28.90
N ARG A 114 -45.80 -33.27 -27.98
CA ARG A 114 -46.29 -33.17 -26.61
C ARG A 114 -47.27 -32.00 -26.53
N LYS A 115 -48.50 -32.29 -26.12
CA LYS A 115 -49.57 -31.31 -25.85
C LYS A 115 -49.12 -30.25 -24.83
N PRO A 116 -49.63 -29.00 -24.91
CA PRO A 116 -49.23 -27.92 -24.02
C PRO A 116 -49.74 -28.17 -22.60
N GLU A 117 -48.82 -28.16 -21.63
CA GLU A 117 -49.11 -28.02 -20.20
C GLU A 117 -49.35 -26.52 -19.89
N PRO A 118 -50.17 -26.17 -18.87
CA PRO A 118 -50.50 -24.79 -18.55
C PRO A 118 -49.27 -24.00 -18.05
N GLU A 119 -49.18 -22.75 -18.48
CA GLU A 119 -48.03 -21.86 -18.23
C GLU A 119 -47.83 -21.55 -16.73
N PRO A 120 -46.58 -21.55 -16.23
CA PRO A 120 -46.27 -21.12 -14.88
C PRO A 120 -46.37 -19.59 -14.79
N GLU A 121 -47.42 -19.11 -14.14
CA GLU A 121 -47.59 -17.71 -13.77
C GLU A 121 -46.48 -17.34 -12.75
N ASN A 122 -45.58 -16.44 -13.14
CA ASN A 122 -44.45 -15.89 -12.36
C ASN A 122 -43.12 -16.66 -12.48
N VAL A 123 -42.47 -16.52 -13.64
CA VAL A 123 -41.10 -16.98 -13.90
C VAL A 123 -40.12 -15.81 -13.66
N PRO A 124 -38.97 -16.03 -12.97
CA PRO A 124 -37.99 -14.96 -12.75
C PRO A 124 -37.41 -14.38 -14.06
N PRO A 125 -36.97 -13.11 -14.07
CA PRO A 125 -36.82 -12.28 -15.28
C PRO A 125 -35.75 -12.75 -16.29
N HIS A 126 -34.96 -13.76 -15.94
CA HIS A 126 -33.98 -14.36 -16.83
C HIS A 126 -34.54 -15.52 -17.68
N LEU A 127 -35.83 -15.86 -17.49
CA LEU A 127 -36.53 -16.92 -18.21
C LEU A 127 -37.79 -16.43 -18.94
N ALA A 128 -38.06 -15.11 -18.95
CA ALA A 128 -39.17 -14.53 -19.71
C ALA A 128 -38.90 -14.64 -21.21
N GLY A 129 -39.88 -15.15 -21.96
CA GLY A 129 -39.84 -15.25 -23.42
C GLY A 129 -39.99 -13.89 -24.09
N LEU A 130 -39.52 -13.77 -25.34
CA LEU A 130 -39.67 -12.53 -26.15
C LEU A 130 -41.13 -12.10 -26.34
N ASP A 131 -42.05 -13.04 -26.18
CA ASP A 131 -43.49 -12.93 -26.39
C ASP A 131 -44.20 -12.22 -25.21
N GLU A 132 -43.57 -12.22 -24.02
CA GLU A 132 -44.05 -11.55 -22.81
C GLU A 132 -43.62 -10.07 -22.72
N LEU A 133 -42.69 -9.62 -23.58
CA LEU A 133 -42.14 -8.26 -23.56
C LEU A 133 -43.07 -7.18 -24.16
N GLY A 134 -44.30 -7.53 -24.53
CA GLY A 134 -45.26 -6.64 -25.16
C GLY A 134 -44.86 -6.25 -26.60
N PRO A 135 -45.77 -5.66 -27.40
CA PRO A 135 -45.46 -5.31 -28.78
C PRO A 135 -44.33 -4.29 -28.83
N SER A 136 -43.16 -4.69 -29.34
CA SER A 136 -42.05 -3.79 -29.66
C SER A 136 -42.40 -2.94 -30.88
N GLY A 137 -43.38 -2.06 -30.72
CA GLY A 137 -43.74 -1.02 -31.67
C GLY A 137 -42.75 0.14 -31.56
N GLY A 138 -41.51 -0.06 -32.03
CA GLY A 138 -40.54 1.00 -32.35
C GLY A 138 -40.10 1.96 -31.24
N ALA A 139 -40.61 1.85 -30.02
CA ALA A 139 -40.17 2.65 -28.88
C ALA A 139 -39.06 1.87 -28.15
N GLU A 140 -37.81 2.32 -28.33
CA GLU A 140 -36.68 1.78 -27.58
C GLU A 140 -36.87 2.04 -26.07
N PRO A 141 -36.41 1.14 -25.18
CA PRO A 141 -36.65 1.25 -23.75
C PRO A 141 -36.05 2.52 -23.12
N ASP A 142 -36.83 3.24 -22.31
CA ASP A 142 -36.48 4.56 -21.76
C ASP A 142 -35.41 4.56 -20.64
N TRP A 143 -34.92 3.40 -20.20
CA TRP A 143 -34.00 3.28 -19.06
C TRP A 143 -32.54 3.68 -19.34
N TRP A 144 -32.19 4.02 -20.58
CA TRP A 144 -30.86 4.51 -20.95
C TRP A 144 -30.87 5.85 -21.71
N ARG A 145 -32.02 6.54 -21.80
CA ARG A 145 -32.08 7.87 -22.40
C ARG A 145 -31.43 8.92 -21.48
N THR A 146 -30.43 9.62 -22.00
CA THR A 146 -29.71 10.71 -21.32
C THR A 146 -30.04 12.10 -21.90
N ALA A 147 -31.18 12.24 -22.58
CA ALA A 147 -31.67 13.54 -23.05
C ALA A 147 -32.56 14.17 -21.96
N PRO A 148 -32.45 15.47 -21.65
CA PRO A 148 -33.30 16.12 -20.68
C PRO A 148 -34.73 16.20 -21.23
N GLY A 149 -35.58 15.26 -20.83
CA GLY A 149 -37.02 15.33 -21.06
C GLY A 149 -37.64 16.44 -20.22
N ALA A 150 -38.71 17.05 -20.73
CA ALA A 150 -39.49 18.04 -20.01
C ALA A 150 -39.90 17.48 -18.64
N TYR A 151 -39.48 18.17 -17.57
CA TYR A 151 -39.86 17.83 -16.21
C TYR A 151 -41.39 17.89 -16.09
N GLY A 152 -42.05 16.80 -15.70
CA GLY A 152 -43.43 16.90 -15.23
C GLY A 152 -44.39 15.73 -15.43
N ASP A 153 -44.02 14.60 -16.04
CA ASP A 153 -45.01 13.51 -16.20
C ASP A 153 -44.39 12.11 -16.08
N GLY A 154 -43.94 11.78 -14.87
CA GLY A 154 -43.67 10.40 -14.47
C GLY A 154 -44.89 9.84 -13.71
N PRO A 155 -45.18 8.52 -13.81
CA PRO A 155 -46.35 7.94 -13.15
C PRO A 155 -46.27 8.15 -11.64
N GLN A 156 -47.22 8.93 -11.13
CA GLN A 156 -47.33 9.28 -9.72
C GLN A 156 -47.84 8.07 -8.94
N VAL A 157 -46.97 7.48 -8.13
CA VAL A 157 -47.31 6.38 -7.22
C VAL A 157 -48.04 6.98 -6.02
N ASP A 158 -49.26 6.51 -5.75
CA ASP A 158 -50.08 6.97 -4.63
C ASP A 158 -49.30 6.85 -3.31
N GLY A 159 -48.98 7.99 -2.70
CA GLY A 159 -48.29 8.10 -1.41
C GLY A 159 -46.91 8.75 -1.44
N PHE A 160 -46.32 9.05 -2.60
CA PHE A 160 -45.03 9.73 -2.70
C PHE A 160 -45.19 11.21 -3.09
N ALA A 161 -45.38 12.08 -2.09
CA ALA A 161 -45.26 13.53 -2.23
C ALA A 161 -43.94 13.97 -1.61
N GLY A 162 -42.87 14.03 -2.42
CA GLY A 162 -41.51 14.28 -1.94
C GLY A 162 -40.66 15.06 -2.95
N GLY A 163 -41.22 16.14 -3.49
CA GLY A 163 -40.44 17.15 -4.18
C GLY A 163 -39.50 17.81 -3.18
N ILE A 164 -38.20 17.55 -3.29
CA ILE A 164 -37.16 18.29 -2.58
C ILE A 164 -36.92 19.59 -3.38
N GLU A 165 -37.93 20.46 -3.41
CA GLU A 165 -37.71 21.84 -3.81
C GLU A 165 -37.20 22.58 -2.58
N ILE A 166 -35.92 22.93 -2.55
CA ILE A 166 -35.41 23.98 -1.65
C ILE A 166 -35.01 25.17 -2.53
N PRO A 167 -35.95 26.06 -2.90
CA PRO A 167 -35.62 27.27 -3.66
C PRO A 167 -34.85 28.33 -2.85
N ASP A 168 -34.61 28.10 -1.55
CA ASP A 168 -33.96 29.08 -0.66
C ASP A 168 -32.44 28.85 -0.44
N LEU A 169 -31.83 27.83 -1.05
CA LEU A 169 -30.37 27.60 -1.00
C LEU A 169 -29.58 28.44 -2.03
N PHE A 170 -30.28 29.20 -2.90
CA PHE A 170 -29.68 30.08 -3.92
C PHE A 170 -29.74 31.58 -3.56
N LYS A 171 -29.85 31.94 -2.27
CA LYS A 171 -29.60 33.33 -1.85
C LYS A 171 -28.11 33.54 -1.62
N GLU A 172 -27.48 34.17 -2.60
CA GLU A 172 -26.13 34.74 -2.54
C GLU A 172 -26.00 35.61 -1.28
N ARG A 173 -24.95 35.36 -0.50
CA ARG A 173 -24.53 36.23 0.60
C ARG A 173 -24.02 37.53 -0.02
N PRO A 174 -24.55 38.72 0.36
CA PRO A 174 -24.04 39.97 -0.17
C PRO A 174 -22.57 40.18 0.23
N GLN A 175 -21.79 40.60 -0.75
CA GLN A 175 -20.47 41.20 -0.61
C GLN A 175 -20.62 42.48 0.22
N ASP A 176 -19.85 42.60 1.30
CA ASP A 176 -19.53 43.89 1.90
C ASP A 176 -18.17 44.30 1.34
N ASP A 177 -18.21 45.16 0.32
CA ASP A 177 -17.17 46.08 -0.05
C ASP A 177 -17.42 47.42 0.65
N GLY A 178 -16.46 47.83 1.49
CA GLY A 178 -16.57 49.03 2.30
C GLY A 178 -15.23 49.42 2.94
N GLU A 179 -14.36 49.97 2.08
CA GLU A 179 -13.47 51.11 2.30
C GLU A 179 -12.34 51.07 3.36
N GLU A 180 -11.21 51.60 2.91
CA GLU A 180 -9.92 51.79 3.57
C GLU A 180 -9.97 52.87 4.66
N GLU A 181 -9.26 52.65 5.78
CA GLU A 181 -8.51 53.74 6.40
C GLU A 181 -7.30 53.21 7.19
N ALA A 182 -6.16 53.82 6.93
CA ALA A 182 -4.86 53.53 7.55
C ALA A 182 -4.77 54.09 8.97
N GLU A 183 -3.99 53.46 9.86
CA GLU A 183 -2.84 54.04 10.58
C GLU A 183 -2.40 53.14 11.78
N ALA A 184 -1.12 53.24 12.12
CA ALA A 184 -0.28 52.28 12.84
C ALA A 184 -0.33 52.38 14.41
N PRO A 185 0.36 51.50 15.18
CA PRO A 185 0.06 51.08 16.57
C PRO A 185 0.86 51.87 17.64
N PRO A 186 0.73 51.66 18.99
CA PRO A 186 1.32 50.50 19.72
C PRO A 186 0.62 50.07 21.05
N GLY A 187 0.95 48.89 21.58
CA GLY A 187 0.69 48.53 22.99
C GLY A 187 0.68 47.02 23.32
N PRO A 188 1.61 46.50 24.16
CA PRO A 188 1.85 45.05 24.33
C PRO A 188 0.97 44.39 25.40
N PRO A 189 0.59 43.11 25.25
CA PRO A 189 0.19 42.28 26.39
C PRO A 189 1.40 41.61 27.06
N ASP A 190 1.55 41.86 28.36
CA ASP A 190 2.58 41.31 29.26
C ASP A 190 2.46 39.76 29.41
N PRO A 191 3.57 39.04 29.65
CA PRO A 191 3.70 37.61 29.40
C PRO A 191 3.48 36.78 30.68
N ARG A 192 2.60 35.79 30.64
CA ARG A 192 2.61 34.70 31.63
C ARG A 192 2.42 33.33 30.98
N ALA A 193 3.41 32.48 31.24
CA ALA A 193 3.62 31.08 30.86
C ALA A 193 4.20 30.81 29.45
N PRO A 194 5.51 30.51 29.33
CA PRO A 194 6.04 29.93 28.10
C PRO A 194 5.43 28.54 27.91
N THR A 195 4.63 28.37 26.86
CA THR A 195 4.25 27.02 26.43
C THR A 195 5.52 26.26 26.03
N LEU A 196 5.59 24.96 26.37
CA LEU A 196 6.72 24.07 26.04
C LEU A 196 7.14 24.17 24.56
N VAL A 197 6.17 24.48 23.69
CA VAL A 197 6.34 24.69 22.25
C VAL A 197 7.15 25.97 21.95
N GLY A 198 6.89 27.06 22.66
CA GLY A 198 7.65 28.30 22.57
C GLY A 198 9.11 28.10 22.98
N PHE A 199 9.34 27.41 24.10
CA PHE A 199 10.68 27.12 24.60
C PHE A 199 11.49 26.21 23.66
N LEU A 200 10.85 25.19 23.06
CA LEU A 200 11.50 24.31 22.07
C LEU A 200 11.85 25.04 20.77
N ARG A 201 10.98 25.96 20.33
CA ARG A 201 11.19 26.78 19.12
C ARG A 201 12.29 27.81 19.34
N GLU A 202 12.34 28.41 20.52
CA GLU A 202 13.38 29.36 20.92
C GLU A 202 14.75 28.67 21.06
N ARG A 203 14.78 27.47 21.63
CA ARG A 203 16.01 26.65 21.71
C ARG A 203 16.53 26.20 20.35
N ARG A 204 15.64 25.92 19.38
CA ARG A 204 16.03 25.68 17.98
C ARG A 204 16.60 26.93 17.31
N ARG A 205 15.98 28.09 17.52
CA ARG A 205 16.46 29.37 16.98
C ARG A 205 17.80 29.79 17.59
N ALA A 206 18.00 29.59 18.89
CA ALA A 206 19.27 29.80 19.55
C ALA A 206 20.37 28.87 19.00
N LYS A 207 20.02 27.63 18.64
CA LYS A 207 20.97 26.66 18.07
C LYS A 207 21.33 26.96 16.62
N VAL A 208 20.38 27.49 15.84
CA VAL A 208 20.64 27.97 14.47
C VAL A 208 21.50 29.23 14.52
N LYS A 209 21.15 30.21 15.37
CA LYS A 209 21.95 31.41 15.57
C LYS A 209 23.36 31.11 16.09
N ALA A 210 23.53 30.13 16.98
CA ALA A 210 24.83 29.68 17.45
C ALA A 210 25.65 28.94 16.38
N ALA A 211 25.00 28.30 15.40
CA ALA A 211 25.67 27.71 14.24
C ALA A 211 26.06 28.77 13.19
N GLU A 212 25.32 29.87 13.15
CA GLU A 212 25.55 31.01 12.26
C GLU A 212 26.65 31.95 12.79
N THR A 213 26.69 32.20 14.11
CA THR A 213 27.77 32.97 14.76
C THR A 213 29.07 32.18 14.93
N ALA A 214 29.03 30.85 14.81
CA ALA A 214 30.23 30.02 14.82
C ALA A 214 31.04 30.05 13.50
N GLY A 215 30.60 30.83 12.50
CA GLY A 215 31.47 31.32 11.42
C GLY A 215 32.44 30.31 10.81
N ALA A 216 31.96 29.09 10.49
CA ALA A 216 32.78 28.09 9.83
C ALA A 216 32.61 28.21 8.31
N GLN A 217 33.49 29.01 7.68
CA GLN A 217 33.73 28.93 6.25
C GLN A 217 34.14 27.50 5.88
N PRO A 218 33.65 26.92 4.76
CA PRO A 218 33.95 25.55 4.40
C PRO A 218 35.29 25.51 3.66
N GLU A 219 36.40 25.57 4.39
CA GLU A 219 37.68 25.14 3.83
C GLU A 219 37.81 23.62 3.99
N ALA A 220 38.24 22.98 2.91
CA ALA A 220 38.40 21.55 2.70
C ALA A 220 39.07 20.82 3.89
N ALA A 221 38.25 20.34 4.82
CA ALA A 221 38.63 19.32 5.79
C ALA A 221 37.84 18.06 5.45
N ALA A 222 38.58 17.01 5.10
CA ALA A 222 38.11 15.67 4.80
C ALA A 222 36.85 15.32 5.59
N ALA A 223 35.76 15.07 4.87
CA ALA A 223 34.48 14.69 5.44
C ALA A 223 34.65 13.39 6.24
N ALA A 224 34.91 13.53 7.55
CA ALA A 224 34.77 12.45 8.49
C ALA A 224 33.33 11.93 8.32
N PRO A 225 33.13 10.61 8.09
CA PRO A 225 31.80 10.08 7.87
C PRO A 225 30.97 10.43 9.10
N VAL A 226 29.90 11.21 8.90
CA VAL A 226 28.93 11.53 9.94
C VAL A 226 28.40 10.20 10.44
N ARG A 227 28.96 9.70 11.56
CA ARG A 227 28.53 8.45 12.16
C ARG A 227 27.06 8.63 12.50
N PRO A 228 26.16 7.80 11.95
CA PRO A 228 24.77 7.93 12.28
C PRO A 228 24.60 7.72 13.78
N ARG A 229 23.75 8.54 14.40
CA ARG A 229 23.50 8.43 15.84
C ARG A 229 22.82 7.10 16.10
N PRO A 230 23.37 6.26 17.00
CA PRO A 230 22.80 4.95 17.23
C PRO A 230 21.37 5.09 17.77
N ASN A 231 20.47 4.27 17.24
CA ASN A 231 19.07 4.26 17.64
C ASN A 231 18.94 3.79 19.11
N ALA A 232 18.74 4.74 20.03
CA ALA A 232 18.68 4.49 21.47
C ALA A 232 17.67 3.39 21.88
N PHE A 233 16.55 3.29 21.16
CA PHE A 233 15.55 2.24 21.39
C PHE A 233 16.08 0.82 21.12
N LEU A 234 16.87 0.62 20.06
CA LEU A 234 17.45 -0.70 19.76
C LEU A 234 18.52 -1.08 20.79
N LEU A 235 19.26 -0.09 21.30
CA LEU A 235 20.22 -0.29 22.39
C LEU A 235 19.51 -0.64 23.71
N LEU A 236 18.37 0.00 24.00
CA LEU A 236 17.53 -0.35 25.14
C LEU A 236 17.03 -1.80 25.02
N ALA A 237 16.52 -2.21 23.86
CA ALA A 237 16.07 -3.58 23.63
C ALA A 237 17.22 -4.60 23.80
N ALA A 238 18.41 -4.27 23.29
CA ALA A 238 19.60 -5.08 23.49
C ALA A 238 20.01 -5.16 24.97
N ALA A 239 19.92 -4.06 25.72
CA ALA A 239 20.20 -4.04 27.16
C ALA A 239 19.19 -4.91 27.94
N VAL A 240 17.89 -4.83 27.61
CA VAL A 240 16.85 -5.68 28.23
C VAL A 240 17.11 -7.16 27.98
N LEU A 241 17.48 -7.55 26.76
CA LEU A 241 17.88 -8.92 26.44
C LEU A 241 19.10 -9.36 27.26
N LEU A 242 20.12 -8.51 27.37
CA LEU A 242 21.33 -8.77 28.17
C LEU A 242 20.99 -8.98 29.65
N VAL A 243 20.14 -8.12 30.21
CA VAL A 243 19.64 -8.27 31.59
C VAL A 243 18.87 -9.58 31.74
N GLY A 244 18.05 -9.96 30.75
CA GLY A 244 17.36 -11.25 30.73
C GLY A 244 18.32 -12.46 30.70
N VAL A 245 19.40 -12.38 29.94
CA VAL A 245 20.44 -13.42 29.89
C VAL A 245 21.13 -13.60 31.25
N VAL A 246 21.53 -12.49 31.89
CA VAL A 246 22.22 -12.51 33.18
C VAL A 246 21.27 -12.93 34.31
N SER A 247 20.02 -12.45 34.29
CA SER A 247 19.04 -12.71 35.35
C SER A 247 18.35 -14.07 35.22
N GLY A 248 18.54 -14.78 34.11
CA GLY A 248 17.93 -16.09 33.84
C GLY A 248 16.40 -16.06 33.69
N HIS A 249 15.77 -14.89 33.67
CA HIS A 249 14.33 -14.74 33.56
C HIS A 249 13.88 -14.88 32.11
N TRP A 250 13.20 -15.98 31.81
CA TRP A 250 12.72 -16.26 30.45
C TRP A 250 11.72 -15.21 29.93
N LEU A 251 10.91 -14.60 30.81
CA LEU A 251 10.00 -13.51 30.45
C LEU A 251 10.74 -12.29 29.89
N LEU A 252 11.88 -11.91 30.49
CA LEU A 252 12.69 -10.79 30.01
C LEU A 252 13.29 -11.08 28.64
N LEU A 253 13.65 -12.33 28.36
CA LEU A 253 14.12 -12.75 27.04
C LEU A 253 13.02 -12.59 25.98
N VAL A 254 11.81 -13.06 26.27
CA VAL A 254 10.66 -12.94 25.36
C VAL A 254 10.30 -11.47 25.12
N ILE A 255 10.24 -10.66 26.18
CA ILE A 255 9.97 -9.23 26.10
C ILE A 255 11.06 -8.53 25.28
N GLY A 256 12.33 -8.81 25.56
CA GLY A 256 13.45 -8.22 24.82
C GLY A 256 13.48 -8.61 23.34
N TRP A 257 12.97 -9.79 22.96
CA TRP A 257 12.76 -10.17 21.56
C TRP A 257 11.56 -9.49 20.90
N LEU A 258 10.49 -9.20 21.64
CA LEU A 258 9.30 -8.53 21.12
C LEU A 258 9.48 -7.00 20.98
N LEU A 259 10.30 -6.38 21.83
CA LEU A 259 10.56 -4.93 21.78
C LEU A 259 10.98 -4.43 20.37
N PRO A 260 11.93 -5.07 19.66
CA PRO A 260 12.28 -4.73 18.29
C PRO A 260 11.11 -4.78 17.31
N TYR A 261 10.14 -5.67 17.52
CA TYR A 261 8.96 -5.81 16.66
C TYR A 261 7.99 -4.64 16.82
N ALA A 262 7.82 -4.15 18.05
CA ALA A 262 7.03 -2.96 18.35
C ALA A 262 7.68 -1.67 17.83
N SER A 263 8.99 -1.68 17.58
CA SER A 263 9.72 -0.52 17.06
C SER A 263 9.22 -0.08 15.69
N ARG A 264 8.67 1.15 15.61
CA ARG A 264 8.31 1.76 14.33
C ARG A 264 9.51 2.08 13.42
N VAL A 265 10.73 1.95 13.93
CA VAL A 265 11.96 2.33 13.23
C VAL A 265 12.36 1.29 12.16
N LEU A 266 11.96 0.03 12.31
CA LEU A 266 12.32 -1.06 11.39
C LEU A 266 11.25 -1.27 10.31
N ARG A 267 11.68 -1.58 9.08
CA ARG A 267 10.79 -2.00 7.99
C ARG A 267 10.17 -3.36 8.34
N PRO A 268 9.00 -3.73 7.80
CA PRO A 268 8.31 -4.99 8.15
C PRO A 268 9.17 -6.24 7.95
N ALA A 269 9.94 -6.33 6.87
CA ALA A 269 10.84 -7.46 6.61
C ALA A 269 11.99 -7.54 7.64
N GLU A 270 12.52 -6.39 8.04
CA GLU A 270 13.62 -6.32 9.01
C GLU A 270 13.16 -6.67 10.41
N ARG A 271 11.92 -6.32 10.79
CA ARG A 271 11.34 -6.74 12.08
C ARG A 271 11.24 -8.25 12.17
N LYS A 272 10.73 -8.90 11.12
CA LYS A 272 10.63 -10.35 11.04
C LYS A 272 12.02 -10.99 11.16
N TRP A 273 12.99 -10.47 10.43
CA TRP A 273 14.35 -11.00 10.48
C TRP A 273 15.03 -10.76 11.84
N ALA A 274 14.80 -9.61 12.49
CA ALA A 274 15.36 -9.33 13.81
C ALA A 274 14.86 -10.28 14.90
N VAL A 275 13.59 -10.68 14.81
CA VAL A 275 12.94 -11.57 15.79
C VAL A 275 13.26 -13.03 15.49
N PHE A 276 13.15 -13.46 14.23
CA PHE A 276 13.25 -14.88 13.87
C PHE A 276 14.62 -15.30 13.33
N GLY A 277 15.42 -14.36 12.80
CA GLY A 277 16.71 -14.64 12.17
C GLY A 277 17.75 -15.17 13.17
N PRO A 278 18.16 -14.39 14.18
CA PRO A 278 19.17 -14.84 15.14
C PRO A 278 18.81 -16.15 15.88
N PRO A 279 17.58 -16.36 16.41
CA PRO A 279 17.24 -17.66 16.99
C PRO A 279 17.21 -18.79 15.97
N GLY A 280 16.73 -18.53 14.75
CA GLY A 280 16.75 -19.51 13.68
C GLY A 280 18.16 -19.99 13.36
N VAL A 281 19.14 -19.07 13.32
CA VAL A 281 20.55 -19.41 13.08
C VAL A 281 21.13 -20.25 14.23
N VAL A 282 20.82 -19.92 15.48
CA VAL A 282 21.30 -20.69 16.64
C VAL A 282 20.69 -22.08 16.67
N LEU A 283 19.39 -22.21 16.41
CA LEU A 283 18.73 -23.51 16.33
C LEU A 283 19.24 -24.34 15.15
N ALA A 284 19.49 -23.73 13.99
CA ALA A 284 20.08 -24.40 12.85
C ALA A 284 21.50 -24.89 13.15
N GLY A 285 22.33 -24.07 13.83
CA GLY A 285 23.65 -24.47 14.29
C GLY A 285 23.60 -25.64 15.27
N ALA A 286 22.64 -25.62 16.19
CA ALA A 286 22.41 -26.73 17.12
C ALA A 286 21.98 -28.01 16.41
N ALA A 287 21.08 -27.91 15.43
CA ALA A 287 20.64 -29.05 14.62
C ALA A 287 21.79 -29.65 13.80
N VAL A 288 22.62 -28.81 13.17
CA VAL A 288 23.82 -29.24 12.44
C VAL A 288 24.82 -29.91 13.38
N TRP A 289 25.00 -29.38 14.59
CA TRP A 289 25.87 -29.99 15.60
C TRP A 289 25.35 -31.35 16.06
N LEU A 290 24.05 -31.46 16.33
CA LEU A 290 23.41 -32.71 16.74
C LEU A 290 23.50 -33.75 15.63
N TRP A 291 23.28 -33.33 14.38
CA TRP A 291 23.47 -34.17 13.21
C TRP A 291 24.93 -34.63 13.07
N GLY A 292 25.91 -33.75 13.28
CA GLY A 292 27.33 -34.09 13.27
C GLY A 292 27.71 -35.12 14.35
N ARG A 293 27.11 -35.01 15.54
CA ARG A 293 27.26 -35.97 16.64
C ARG A 293 26.59 -37.32 16.34
N ALA A 294 25.36 -37.31 15.82
CA ALA A 294 24.63 -38.53 15.46
C ALA A 294 25.33 -39.33 14.35
N ASN A 295 25.99 -38.66 13.41
CA ASN A 295 26.75 -39.30 12.33
C ASN A 295 28.20 -39.63 12.70
N GLY A 296 28.59 -39.51 13.97
CA GLY A 296 29.95 -39.78 14.45
C GLY A 296 31.03 -38.89 13.82
N LYS A 297 30.65 -37.75 13.23
CA LYS A 297 31.61 -36.81 12.64
C LYS A 297 32.30 -35.99 13.72
N TRP A 298 31.58 -35.64 14.79
CA TRP A 298 32.08 -34.80 15.88
C TRP A 298 31.88 -35.48 17.24
N GLY A 299 32.97 -35.79 17.95
CA GLY A 299 32.94 -36.35 19.31
C GLY A 299 32.32 -37.74 19.42
N GLU A 300 31.96 -38.13 20.64
CA GLU A 300 31.32 -39.41 20.93
C GLU A 300 29.87 -39.42 20.40
N ALA A 301 29.48 -40.50 19.72
CA ALA A 301 28.17 -40.61 19.11
C ALA A 301 27.07 -40.66 20.18
N LEU A 302 26.04 -39.82 20.05
CA LEU A 302 24.88 -39.91 20.92
C LEU A 302 24.04 -41.11 20.48
N ALA A 303 23.77 -42.03 21.41
CA ALA A 303 22.75 -43.04 21.22
C ALA A 303 21.36 -42.39 21.19
N ASP A 304 20.43 -42.97 20.42
CA ASP A 304 19.10 -42.37 20.16
C ASP A 304 18.28 -42.09 21.44
N ASP A 305 18.48 -42.90 22.48
CA ASP A 305 17.87 -42.74 23.80
C ASP A 305 18.40 -41.53 24.58
N GLN A 306 19.62 -41.08 24.27
CA GLN A 306 20.27 -39.94 24.93
C GLN A 306 20.03 -38.60 24.22
N VAL A 307 19.57 -38.61 22.97
CA VAL A 307 19.31 -37.40 22.19
C VAL A 307 18.30 -36.48 22.88
N GLY A 308 17.22 -37.05 23.43
CA GLY A 308 16.19 -36.27 24.13
C GLY A 308 16.73 -35.56 25.38
N GLY A 309 17.51 -36.26 26.20
CA GLY A 309 18.14 -35.70 27.40
C GLY A 309 19.18 -34.62 27.06
N ALA A 310 19.97 -34.84 26.01
CA ALA A 310 20.93 -33.86 25.53
C ALA A 310 20.24 -32.57 25.03
N VAL A 311 19.16 -32.69 24.25
CA VAL A 311 18.39 -31.54 23.76
C VAL A 311 17.77 -30.75 24.93
N GLN A 312 17.18 -31.43 25.92
CA GLN A 312 16.66 -30.77 27.12
C GLN A 312 17.75 -30.06 27.93
N GLY A 313 18.91 -30.70 28.11
CA GLY A 313 20.05 -30.09 28.79
C GLY A 313 20.62 -28.88 28.05
N MET A 314 20.53 -28.86 26.72
CA MET A 314 20.98 -27.74 25.89
C MET A 314 19.98 -26.58 25.83
N TRP A 315 18.70 -26.81 26.12
CA TRP A 315 17.64 -25.80 25.96
C TRP A 315 17.94 -24.43 26.61
N PRO A 316 18.41 -24.37 27.87
CA PRO A 316 18.73 -23.09 28.51
C PRO A 316 19.92 -22.38 27.84
N TRP A 317 20.92 -23.15 27.40
CA TRP A 317 22.10 -22.62 26.71
C TRP A 317 21.77 -22.14 25.30
N LEU A 318 20.89 -22.86 24.59
CA LEU A 318 20.38 -22.45 23.29
C LEU A 318 19.62 -21.13 23.37
N LEU A 319 18.73 -20.99 24.36
CA LEU A 319 18.01 -19.74 24.59
C LEU A 319 18.96 -18.58 24.89
N ARG A 320 19.98 -18.80 25.74
CA ARG A 320 21.00 -17.78 26.05
C ARG A 320 21.85 -17.43 24.83
N GLY A 321 22.28 -18.43 24.06
CA GLY A 321 23.04 -18.23 22.82
C GLY A 321 22.24 -17.45 21.78
N ALA A 322 20.96 -17.79 21.61
CA ALA A 322 20.03 -17.09 20.72
C ALA A 322 19.82 -15.63 21.16
N ALA A 323 19.66 -15.40 22.46
CA ALA A 323 19.54 -14.06 23.02
C ALA A 323 20.81 -13.22 22.78
N LEU A 324 22.00 -13.78 23.01
CA LEU A 324 23.28 -13.11 22.75
C LEU A 324 23.46 -12.80 21.26
N ALA A 325 23.11 -13.74 20.37
CA ALA A 325 23.13 -13.51 18.93
C ALA A 325 22.18 -12.36 18.52
N SER A 326 20.99 -12.30 19.12
CA SER A 326 20.06 -11.17 18.92
C SER A 326 20.62 -9.85 19.43
N VAL A 327 21.28 -9.83 20.60
CA VAL A 327 21.94 -8.62 21.13
C VAL A 327 23.00 -8.12 20.16
N LEU A 328 23.90 -9.00 19.71
CA LEU A 328 24.93 -8.69 18.72
C LEU A 328 24.33 -8.12 17.43
N TYR A 329 23.26 -8.75 16.93
CA TYR A 329 22.55 -8.28 15.75
C TYR A 329 21.94 -6.89 15.95
N LEU A 330 21.26 -6.65 17.07
CA LEU A 330 20.64 -5.35 17.38
C LEU A 330 21.68 -4.24 17.51
N VAL A 331 22.81 -4.50 18.17
CA VAL A 331 23.92 -3.54 18.31
C VAL A 331 24.55 -3.24 16.95
N TRP A 332 24.82 -4.28 16.15
CA TRP A 332 25.33 -4.10 14.78
C TRP A 332 24.36 -3.29 13.91
N ARG A 333 23.06 -3.59 14.00
CA ARG A 333 22.02 -2.88 13.25
C ARG A 333 21.89 -1.42 13.69
N ALA A 334 22.00 -1.16 14.99
CA ALA A 334 21.94 0.19 15.57
C ALA A 334 23.13 1.06 15.15
N ARG A 335 24.29 0.46 14.81
CA ARG A 335 25.48 1.18 14.30
C ARG A 335 25.44 1.43 12.78
N ARG A 336 24.72 0.59 12.02
CA ARG A 336 24.59 0.71 10.55
C ARG A 336 23.43 1.61 10.10
N ARG A 337 22.72 2.24 11.03
CA ARG A 337 21.62 3.17 10.76
C ARG A 337 21.86 4.47 11.47
#